data_AF-A0A0H5RTV2-F1
#
_entry.id   AF-A0A0H5RTV2-F1
#
_cell.length_a   1.000
_cell.length_b   1.000
_cell.length_c   1.000
_cell.angle_alpha   90.00
_cell.angle_beta   90.00
_cell.angle_gamma   90.00
#
_symmetry.space_group_name_H-M   'P 1'
#
loop_
_entity.id
_entity.type
_entity.pdbx_description
1 polymer ?
#
loop_
_entity_poly.entity_id
_entity_poly.type
_entity_poly.pdbx_seq_one_letter_code
_entity_poly.pdbx_strand_id
1 'polypeptide(L)'
;MKTACETWLAGKLIKPTTHSAYSAALAPIIEKYSDRPVQEIVKADVEKLVVELRDGTGPRGVWARTSINPMLARWRSVWKDLQAQGILPRDVIGLVEPLRRPSGAQDLKLDDVLSEAEVEQLIDAHAVSAPAADADSKMVREMFVHLALLGLRRGELAGLRCVFPIRVRTMFNSMSSSPSRFRRSRALSTPGSDPSTLRAASIPTS
;
A
#
# COMPACT_ATOMS: atom_id res chain seq x y z
N MET A 1 -21.25 28.79 4.78
CA MET A 1 -20.73 27.76 3.84
C MET A 1 -20.52 26.38 4.49
N LYS A 2 -19.87 26.34 5.66
CA LYS A 2 -19.50 25.11 6.38
C LYS A 2 -20.62 24.07 6.47
N THR A 3 -21.79 24.49 6.98
CA THR A 3 -22.96 23.61 7.15
C THR A 3 -23.40 22.97 5.84
N ALA A 4 -23.40 23.70 4.72
CA ALA A 4 -23.80 23.15 3.43
C ALA A 4 -22.83 22.03 2.96
N CYS A 5 -21.53 22.20 3.16
CA CYS A 5 -20.55 21.16 2.88
C CYS A 5 -20.72 19.94 3.79
N GLU A 6 -20.96 20.16 5.09
CA GLU A 6 -21.14 19.08 6.07
C GLU A 6 -22.43 18.29 5.80
N THR A 7 -23.55 18.96 5.53
CA THR A 7 -24.81 18.31 5.14
C THR A 7 -24.65 17.52 3.84
N TRP A 8 -23.95 18.09 2.85
CA TRP A 8 -23.67 17.39 1.60
C TRP A 8 -22.81 16.15 1.82
N LEU A 9 -21.77 16.23 2.65
CA LEU A 9 -20.92 15.09 3.00
C LEU A 9 -21.70 14.01 3.77
N ALA A 10 -22.53 14.40 4.74
CA ALA A 10 -23.36 13.49 5.52
C ALA A 10 -24.39 12.75 4.66
N GLY A 11 -24.88 13.38 3.58
CA GLY A 11 -25.79 12.75 2.62
C GLY A 11 -25.12 11.75 1.68
N LYS A 12 -23.79 11.60 1.67
CA LYS A 12 -23.08 10.67 0.77
C LYS A 12 -22.84 9.31 1.42
N LEU A 13 -23.40 8.26 0.79
CA LEU A 13 -23.07 6.87 1.09
C LEU A 13 -21.76 6.46 0.39
N ILE A 14 -20.63 6.83 0.98
CA ILE A 14 -19.28 6.57 0.43
C ILE A 14 -18.37 5.89 1.45
N LYS A 15 -17.32 5.22 0.95
CA LYS A 15 -16.30 4.60 1.81
C LYS A 15 -15.60 5.67 2.68
N PRO A 16 -15.13 5.32 3.90
CA PRO A 16 -14.46 6.28 4.80
C PRO A 16 -13.21 6.95 4.19
N THR A 17 -12.48 6.23 3.35
CA THR A 17 -11.30 6.76 2.63
C THR A 17 -11.70 7.86 1.64
N THR A 18 -12.78 7.64 0.89
CA THR A 18 -13.34 8.62 -0.03
C THR A 18 -13.91 9.82 0.73
N HIS A 19 -14.58 9.58 1.86
CA HIS A 19 -15.08 10.65 2.73
C HIS A 19 -13.93 11.56 3.20
N SER A 20 -12.86 10.97 3.72
CA SER A 20 -11.67 11.70 4.17
C SER A 20 -11.04 12.52 3.04
N ALA A 21 -10.95 11.96 1.83
CA ALA A 21 -10.45 12.67 0.66
C ALA A 21 -11.36 13.87 0.29
N TYR A 22 -12.68 13.71 0.36
CA TYR A 22 -13.62 14.79 0.07
C TYR A 22 -13.57 15.89 1.13
N SER A 23 -13.50 15.52 2.41
CA SER A 23 -13.33 16.49 3.51
C SER A 23 -12.03 17.28 3.36
N ALA A 24 -10.91 16.61 3.05
CA ALA A 24 -9.62 17.27 2.83
C ALA A 24 -9.65 18.24 1.63
N ALA A 25 -10.35 17.85 0.57
CA ALA A 25 -10.54 18.69 -0.62
C ALA A 25 -11.41 19.92 -0.33
N LEU A 26 -12.46 19.79 0.50
CA LEU A 26 -13.36 20.91 0.84
C LEU A 26 -12.83 21.80 1.97
N ALA A 27 -11.82 21.35 2.72
CA ALA A 27 -11.22 22.11 3.82
C ALA A 27 -10.81 23.57 3.49
N PRO A 28 -10.18 23.92 2.34
CA PRO A 28 -9.74 25.29 2.11
C PRO A 28 -10.93 26.23 1.85
N ILE A 29 -12.06 25.67 1.39
CA ILE A 29 -13.30 26.42 1.15
C ILE A 29 -14.00 26.69 2.49
N ILE A 30 -14.02 25.68 3.38
CA ILE A 30 -14.61 25.81 4.72
C ILE A 30 -13.81 26.82 5.55
N GLU A 31 -12.48 26.74 5.54
CA GLU A 31 -11.62 27.64 6.30
C GLU A 31 -11.79 29.11 5.88
N LYS A 32 -11.91 29.38 4.58
CA LYS A 32 -11.99 30.75 4.07
C LYS A 32 -13.40 31.35 4.06
N TYR A 33 -14.42 30.51 3.84
CA TYR A 33 -15.79 30.98 3.62
C TYR A 33 -16.77 30.48 4.70
N SER A 34 -16.30 29.93 5.83
CA SER A 34 -17.15 29.37 6.90
C SER A 34 -18.34 30.26 7.21
N ASP A 35 -18.05 31.54 7.43
CA ASP A 35 -18.94 32.55 8.01
C ASP A 35 -19.83 33.23 6.97
N ARG A 36 -19.50 33.08 5.68
CA ARG A 36 -20.28 33.68 4.60
C ARG A 36 -21.47 32.79 4.21
N PRO A 37 -22.66 33.37 3.96
CA PRO A 37 -23.77 32.61 3.42
C PRO A 37 -23.46 32.15 1.99
N VAL A 38 -24.00 31.00 1.60
CA VAL A 38 -23.67 30.38 0.31
C VAL A 38 -24.13 31.26 -0.87
N GLN A 39 -25.18 32.06 -0.69
CA GLN A 39 -25.72 32.94 -1.73
C GLN A 39 -24.83 34.15 -2.06
N GLU A 40 -23.96 34.57 -1.15
CA GLU A 40 -23.06 35.72 -1.36
C GLU A 40 -21.82 35.37 -2.16
N ILE A 41 -21.54 34.08 -2.37
CA ILE A 41 -20.34 33.62 -3.07
C ILE A 41 -20.51 33.90 -4.56
N VAL A 42 -19.60 34.71 -5.10
CA VAL A 42 -19.56 35.05 -6.52
C VAL A 42 -18.41 34.33 -7.24
N LYS A 43 -18.46 34.30 -8.57
CA LYS A 43 -17.41 33.68 -9.41
C LYS A 43 -16.00 34.21 -9.07
N ALA A 44 -15.88 35.51 -8.83
CA ALA A 44 -14.61 36.17 -8.49
C ALA A 44 -13.98 35.61 -7.20
N ASP A 45 -14.79 35.22 -6.21
CA ASP A 45 -14.30 34.63 -4.96
C ASP A 45 -13.69 33.23 -5.19
N VAL A 46 -14.28 32.47 -6.12
CA VAL A 46 -13.78 31.14 -6.51
C VAL A 46 -12.46 31.27 -7.24
N GLU A 47 -12.39 32.17 -8.22
CA GLU A 47 -11.17 32.43 -8.99
C GLU A 47 -10.05 32.95 -8.09
N LYS A 48 -10.37 33.85 -7.14
CA LYS A 48 -9.41 34.33 -6.13
C LYS A 48 -8.87 33.20 -5.27
N LEU A 49 -9.72 32.26 -4.82
CA LEU A 49 -9.25 31.10 -4.05
C LEU A 49 -8.37 30.17 -4.89
N VAL A 50 -8.70 29.95 -6.17
CA VAL A 50 -7.87 29.13 -7.06
C VAL A 50 -6.49 29.75 -7.28
N VAL A 51 -6.42 31.08 -7.47
CA VAL A 51 -5.15 31.80 -7.60
C VAL A 51 -4.34 31.72 -6.30
N GLU A 52 -4.97 31.96 -5.15
CA GLU A 52 -4.29 31.87 -3.84
C GLU A 52 -3.72 30.48 -3.56
N LEU A 53 -4.46 29.41 -3.88
CA LEU A 53 -3.98 28.04 -3.72
C LEU A 53 -2.88 27.71 -4.72
N ARG A 54 -2.94 28.24 -5.94
CA ARG A 54 -1.90 28.04 -6.94
C ARG A 54 -0.59 28.74 -6.56
N ASP A 55 -0.69 29.97 -6.08
CA ASP A 55 0.47 30.79 -5.74
C ASP A 55 0.98 30.50 -4.32
N GLY A 56 0.18 29.79 -3.52
CA GLY A 56 0.50 29.42 -2.14
C GLY A 56 0.51 30.58 -1.17
N THR A 57 -0.21 31.65 -1.48
CA THR A 57 -0.30 32.86 -0.64
C THR A 57 -1.21 32.67 0.58
N GLY A 58 -1.95 31.58 0.65
CA GLY A 58 -2.79 31.19 1.78
C GLY A 58 -2.06 30.35 2.84
N PRO A 59 -2.72 30.06 3.98
CA PRO A 59 -2.12 29.34 5.11
C PRO A 59 -1.72 27.89 4.78
N ARG A 60 -2.24 27.31 3.69
CA ARG A 60 -1.99 25.91 3.28
C ARG A 60 -0.87 25.75 2.25
N GLY A 61 -0.19 26.84 1.90
CA GLY A 61 0.90 26.83 0.92
C GLY A 61 0.46 26.47 -0.50
N VAL A 62 1.43 26.13 -1.36
CA VAL A 62 1.22 25.89 -2.79
C VAL A 62 0.52 24.55 -3.04
N TRP A 63 -0.56 24.58 -3.81
CA TRP A 63 -1.32 23.40 -4.21
C TRP A 63 -1.03 23.00 -5.64
N ALA A 64 -0.81 21.71 -5.84
CA ALA A 64 -0.69 21.14 -7.18
C ALA A 64 -2.04 21.18 -7.92
N ARG A 65 -1.98 21.33 -9.26
CA ARG A 65 -3.14 21.23 -10.15
C ARG A 65 -3.97 19.97 -9.91
N THR A 66 -3.30 18.86 -9.67
CA THR A 66 -3.90 17.54 -9.38
C THR A 66 -4.69 17.51 -8.07
N SER A 67 -4.51 18.49 -7.19
CA SER A 67 -5.26 18.65 -5.94
C SER A 67 -6.36 19.72 -6.07
N ILE A 68 -6.09 20.81 -6.81
CA ILE A 68 -7.05 21.90 -7.05
C ILE A 68 -8.23 21.42 -7.90
N ASN A 69 -7.99 20.64 -8.95
CA ASN A 69 -9.07 20.19 -9.84
C ASN A 69 -10.08 19.26 -9.13
N PRO A 70 -9.65 18.25 -8.33
CA PRO A 70 -10.57 17.50 -7.49
C PRO A 70 -11.35 18.37 -6.50
N MET A 71 -10.70 19.34 -5.85
CA MET A 71 -11.40 20.31 -4.99
C MET A 71 -12.51 21.03 -5.77
N LEU A 72 -12.20 21.62 -6.93
CA LEU A 72 -13.20 22.29 -7.77
C LEU A 72 -14.34 21.36 -8.19
N ALA A 73 -14.03 20.12 -8.55
CA ALA A 73 -15.05 19.13 -8.92
C ALA A 73 -16.00 18.82 -7.74
N ARG A 74 -15.47 18.71 -6.52
CA ARG A 74 -16.32 18.50 -5.32
C ARG A 74 -17.13 19.74 -4.98
N TRP A 75 -16.53 20.92 -5.10
CA TRP A 75 -17.23 22.18 -4.87
C TRP A 75 -18.41 22.36 -5.84
N ARG A 76 -18.21 22.08 -7.14
CA ARG A 76 -19.30 22.05 -8.13
C ARG A 76 -20.39 21.06 -7.75
N SER A 77 -20.03 19.88 -7.25
CA SER A 77 -21.03 18.89 -6.83
C SER A 77 -21.86 19.35 -5.62
N VAL A 78 -21.28 20.13 -4.70
CA VAL A 78 -22.03 20.77 -3.60
C VAL A 78 -22.99 21.81 -4.16
N TRP A 79 -22.55 22.67 -5.08
CA TRP A 79 -23.40 23.73 -5.66
C TRP A 79 -24.56 23.18 -6.48
N LYS A 80 -24.32 22.13 -7.28
CA LYS A 80 -25.37 21.43 -8.02
C LYS A 80 -26.44 20.86 -7.09
N ASP A 81 -26.04 20.33 -5.96
CA ASP A 81 -26.96 19.79 -4.96
C ASP A 81 -27.82 20.90 -4.32
N LEU A 82 -27.20 22.01 -3.94
CA LEU A 82 -27.92 23.17 -3.40
C LEU A 82 -28.84 23.84 -4.42
N GLN A 83 -28.46 23.86 -5.70
CA GLN A 83 -29.32 24.33 -6.78
C GLN A 83 -30.50 23.37 -6.99
N ALA A 84 -30.27 22.06 -6.95
CA ALA A 84 -31.33 21.06 -7.08
C ALA A 84 -32.34 21.10 -5.91
N GLN A 85 -31.88 21.47 -4.71
CA GLN A 85 -32.74 21.73 -3.55
C GLN A 85 -33.50 23.07 -3.62
N GLY A 86 -33.22 23.91 -4.61
CA GLY A 86 -33.85 25.23 -4.77
C GLY A 86 -33.30 26.31 -3.82
N ILE A 87 -32.21 26.03 -3.09
CA ILE A 87 -31.58 27.00 -2.17
C ILE A 87 -30.80 28.06 -2.95
N LEU A 88 -30.17 27.66 -4.06
CA LEU A 88 -29.41 28.54 -4.94
C LEU A 88 -30.12 28.72 -6.29
N PRO A 89 -30.27 29.98 -6.77
CA PRO A 89 -30.87 30.22 -8.08
C PRO A 89 -29.92 29.87 -9.24
N ARG A 90 -28.59 29.91 -9.04
CA ARG A 90 -27.59 29.67 -10.09
C ARG A 90 -26.34 28.98 -9.56
N ASP A 91 -25.72 28.15 -10.39
CA ASP A 91 -24.41 27.55 -10.12
C ASP A 91 -23.28 28.49 -10.58
N VAL A 92 -22.66 29.19 -9.63
CA VAL A 92 -21.50 30.06 -9.90
C VAL A 92 -20.18 29.30 -10.07
N ILE A 93 -20.04 28.12 -9.46
CA ILE A 93 -18.79 27.33 -9.49
C ILE A 93 -18.67 26.59 -10.84
N GLY A 94 -19.81 26.23 -11.43
CA GLY A 94 -19.90 25.69 -12.78
C GLY A 94 -19.30 26.60 -13.86
N LEU A 95 -19.22 27.91 -13.61
CA LEU A 95 -18.69 28.91 -14.54
C LEU A 95 -17.16 29.04 -14.53
N VAL A 96 -16.49 28.48 -13.52
CA VAL A 96 -15.03 28.56 -13.42
C VAL A 96 -14.41 27.44 -14.23
N GLU A 97 -13.50 27.77 -15.14
CA GLU A 97 -12.79 26.78 -15.95
C GLU A 97 -11.79 25.98 -15.09
N PRO A 98 -11.74 24.65 -15.19
CA PRO A 98 -10.70 23.85 -14.54
C PRO A 98 -9.30 24.24 -15.00
N LEU A 99 -8.31 24.08 -14.12
CA LEU A 99 -6.91 24.34 -14.49
C LEU A 99 -6.46 23.31 -15.53
N ARG A 100 -6.13 23.80 -16.74
CA ARG A 100 -5.63 22.98 -17.85
C ARG A 100 -4.21 22.50 -17.59
N ARG A 101 -3.87 21.35 -18.16
CA ARG A 101 -2.48 20.89 -18.22
C ARG A 101 -1.72 21.84 -19.17
N PRO A 102 -0.47 22.23 -18.85
CA PRO A 102 0.39 22.92 -19.81
C PRO A 102 0.53 22.08 -21.08
N SER A 103 0.44 22.72 -22.25
CA SER A 103 0.64 22.07 -23.54
C SER A 103 2.07 21.50 -23.58
N GLY A 104 2.21 20.19 -23.75
CA GLY A 104 3.52 19.51 -23.81
C GLY A 104 3.97 18.77 -22.55
N ALA A 105 3.21 18.80 -21.45
CA ALA A 105 3.51 17.94 -20.31
C ALA A 105 3.15 16.49 -20.62
N GLN A 106 4.12 15.57 -20.47
CA GLN A 106 3.95 14.14 -20.73
C GLN A 106 2.76 13.56 -19.95
N ASP A 107 2.03 12.63 -20.59
CA ASP A 107 0.84 12.01 -19.99
C ASP A 107 1.18 11.11 -18.80
N LEU A 108 2.37 10.53 -18.79
CA LEU A 108 2.91 9.69 -17.74
C LEU A 108 4.24 10.30 -17.26
N LYS A 109 4.41 10.39 -15.94
CA LYS A 109 5.72 10.66 -15.36
C LYS A 109 6.52 9.35 -15.45
N LEU A 110 7.38 9.23 -16.45
CA LEU A 110 8.25 8.07 -16.62
C LEU A 110 9.53 8.17 -15.78
N ASP A 111 9.80 9.34 -15.19
CA ASP A 111 10.98 9.62 -14.38
C ASP A 111 11.05 8.81 -13.07
N ASP A 112 9.94 8.20 -12.66
CA ASP A 112 9.79 7.47 -11.39
C ASP A 112 9.67 5.95 -11.61
N VAL A 113 10.08 5.47 -12.79
CA VAL A 113 10.08 4.06 -13.16
C VAL A 113 11.48 3.50 -12.94
N LEU A 114 11.56 2.39 -12.20
CA LEU A 114 12.83 1.67 -12.00
C LEU A 114 13.31 1.07 -13.32
N SER A 115 14.57 1.30 -13.64
CA SER A 115 15.29 0.60 -14.71
C SER A 115 15.55 -0.87 -14.34
N GLU A 116 15.86 -1.70 -15.32
CA GLU A 116 16.14 -3.13 -15.11
C GLU A 116 17.29 -3.36 -14.11
N ALA A 117 18.37 -2.57 -14.22
CA ALA A 117 19.49 -2.64 -13.28
C ALA A 117 19.10 -2.23 -11.85
N GLU A 118 18.18 -1.27 -11.67
CA GLU A 118 17.67 -0.88 -10.36
C GLU A 118 16.73 -1.93 -9.77
N VAL A 119 15.99 -2.65 -10.62
CA VAL A 119 15.16 -3.80 -10.21
C VAL A 119 16.05 -4.95 -9.72
N GLU A 120 17.14 -5.26 -10.42
CA GLU A 120 18.12 -6.27 -9.97
C GLU A 120 18.72 -5.89 -8.62
N GLN A 121 19.16 -4.63 -8.45
CA GLN A 121 19.65 -4.12 -7.17
C GLN A 121 18.60 -4.22 -6.05
N LEU A 122 17.33 -3.97 -6.37
CA LEU A 122 16.23 -4.09 -5.41
C LEU A 122 16.02 -5.54 -4.97
N ILE A 123 16.10 -6.50 -5.90
CA ILE A 123 15.98 -7.93 -5.60
C ILE A 123 17.17 -8.37 -4.74
N ASP A 124 18.40 -8.03 -5.12
CA ASP A 124 19.62 -8.38 -4.39
C ASP A 124 19.63 -7.82 -2.97
N ALA A 125 19.18 -6.58 -2.79
CA ALA A 125 19.10 -5.95 -1.47
C ALA A 125 18.11 -6.65 -0.52
N HIS A 126 17.11 -7.34 -1.06
CA HIS A 126 16.07 -8.04 -0.30
C HIS A 126 16.23 -9.55 -0.28
N ALA A 127 17.18 -10.11 -1.04
CA ALA A 127 17.47 -11.53 -1.05
C ALA A 127 17.91 -12.00 0.35
N VAL A 128 17.34 -13.12 0.80
CA VAL A 128 17.70 -13.74 2.09
C VAL A 128 19.11 -14.33 2.01
N SER A 129 20.11 -13.50 2.30
CA SER A 129 21.50 -13.94 2.48
C SER A 129 21.77 -14.26 3.96
N ALA A 130 21.68 -15.55 4.31
CA ALA A 130 22.13 -16.17 5.58
C ALA A 130 21.44 -15.66 6.89
N PRO A 131 21.51 -16.40 8.02
CA PRO A 131 20.61 -16.19 9.15
C PRO A 131 21.06 -15.01 10.00
N ALA A 132 20.61 -13.82 9.63
CA ALA A 132 20.63 -12.64 10.50
C ALA A 132 19.41 -12.66 11.44
N ALA A 133 19.49 -11.95 12.56
CA ALA A 133 18.38 -11.78 13.52
C ALA A 133 17.07 -11.24 12.88
N ASP A 134 17.16 -10.68 11.67
CA ASP A 134 16.05 -10.14 10.87
C ASP A 134 15.59 -11.08 9.73
N ALA A 135 15.97 -12.37 9.75
CA ALA A 135 15.67 -13.32 8.67
C ALA A 135 14.17 -13.38 8.33
N ASP A 136 13.29 -13.36 9.34
CA ASP A 136 11.85 -13.36 9.15
C ASP A 136 11.35 -12.10 8.42
N SER A 137 11.89 -10.93 8.80
CA SER A 137 11.55 -9.66 8.15
C SER A 137 12.08 -9.59 6.72
N LYS A 138 13.26 -10.16 6.44
CA LYS A 138 13.84 -10.22 5.08
C LYS A 138 13.06 -11.16 4.17
N MET A 139 12.73 -12.37 4.63
CA MET A 139 11.89 -13.31 3.87
C MET A 139 10.55 -12.70 3.47
N VAL A 140 9.91 -11.99 4.40
CA VAL A 140 8.63 -11.33 4.15
C VAL A 140 8.78 -10.21 3.11
N ARG A 141 9.85 -9.40 3.19
CA ARG A 141 10.11 -8.31 2.23
C ARG A 141 10.44 -8.83 0.83
N GLU A 142 11.24 -9.88 0.71
CA GLU A 142 11.57 -10.51 -0.58
C GLU A 142 10.30 -10.94 -1.33
N MET A 143 9.39 -11.63 -0.64
CA MET A 143 8.11 -12.04 -1.22
C MET A 143 7.23 -10.84 -1.63
N PHE A 144 7.20 -9.76 -0.85
CA PHE A 144 6.49 -8.55 -1.23
C PHE A 144 7.09 -7.85 -2.45
N VAL A 145 8.42 -7.84 -2.62
CA VAL A 145 9.09 -7.28 -3.80
C VAL A 145 8.68 -8.05 -5.06
N HIS A 146 8.74 -9.38 -5.04
CA HIS A 146 8.32 -10.18 -6.19
C HIS A 146 6.84 -10.02 -6.53
N LEU A 147 5.95 -9.97 -5.53
CA LEU A 147 4.53 -9.73 -5.77
C LEU A 147 4.26 -8.31 -6.29
N ALA A 148 5.03 -7.32 -5.87
CA ALA A 148 4.94 -5.96 -6.40
C ALA A 148 5.37 -5.88 -7.87
N LEU A 149 6.41 -6.62 -8.28
CA LEU A 149 6.84 -6.71 -9.68
C LEU A 149 5.80 -7.36 -10.59
N LEU A 150 4.89 -8.19 -10.05
CA LEU A 150 3.72 -8.72 -10.77
C LEU A 150 2.60 -7.68 -10.95
N GLY A 151 2.76 -6.47 -10.42
CA GLY A 151 1.82 -5.36 -10.58
C GLY A 151 0.74 -5.28 -9.50
N LEU A 152 0.86 -6.03 -8.40
CA LEU A 152 -0.07 -5.90 -7.27
C LEU A 152 0.10 -4.53 -6.60
N ARG A 153 -1.01 -3.85 -6.33
CA ARG A 153 -0.97 -2.58 -5.60
C ARG A 153 -0.63 -2.83 -4.13
N ARG A 154 0.02 -1.86 -3.48
CA ARG A 154 0.35 -1.91 -2.04
C ARG A 154 -0.84 -2.30 -1.14
N GLY A 155 -2.04 -1.81 -1.46
CA GLY A 155 -3.26 -2.16 -0.71
C GLY A 155 -3.73 -3.61 -0.93
N GLU A 156 -3.44 -4.18 -2.10
CA GLU A 156 -3.71 -5.59 -2.41
C GLU A 156 -2.70 -6.48 -1.67
N LEU A 157 -1.41 -6.11 -1.68
CA LEU A 157 -0.35 -6.78 -0.90
C LEU A 157 -0.68 -6.82 0.59
N ALA A 158 -1.10 -5.68 1.17
CA ALA A 158 -1.49 -5.60 2.57
C ALA A 158 -2.79 -6.36 2.89
N GLY A 159 -3.65 -6.57 1.88
CA GLY A 159 -4.89 -7.34 1.99
C GLY A 159 -4.74 -8.83 1.74
N LEU A 160 -3.53 -9.31 1.41
CA LEU A 160 -3.27 -10.74 1.21
C LEU A 160 -3.47 -11.48 2.53
N ARG A 161 -4.58 -12.19 2.63
CA ARG A 161 -4.80 -13.17 3.68
C ARG A 161 -4.14 -14.48 3.28
N CYS A 162 -3.37 -15.05 4.19
CA CYS A 162 -2.90 -16.43 4.09
C CYS A 162 -4.07 -17.40 4.26
N VAL A 163 -4.96 -17.46 3.28
CA VAL A 163 -5.85 -18.61 3.14
C VAL A 163 -5.00 -19.69 2.48
N PHE A 164 -4.43 -20.54 3.31
CA PHE A 164 -3.76 -21.77 2.89
C PHE A 164 -4.65 -22.48 1.84
N PRO A 165 -4.22 -22.75 0.59
CA PRO A 165 -2.84 -22.80 0.07
C PRO A 165 -2.63 -21.94 -1.20
N ILE A 166 -1.63 -21.05 -1.19
CA ILE A 166 -0.85 -20.88 -2.43
C ILE A 166 -0.10 -22.19 -2.58
N ARG A 167 -0.52 -23.03 -3.51
CA ARG A 167 0.08 -24.34 -3.78
C ARG A 167 1.44 -24.15 -4.45
N VAL A 168 2.42 -23.60 -3.74
CA VAL A 168 3.82 -23.75 -4.10
C VAL A 168 4.19 -25.18 -3.73
N ARG A 169 4.03 -26.09 -4.69
CA ARG A 169 4.51 -27.47 -4.57
C ARG A 169 6.03 -27.43 -4.72
N THR A 170 6.74 -26.96 -3.70
CA THR A 170 8.18 -27.11 -3.62
C THR A 170 8.46 -28.57 -3.28
N MET A 171 8.89 -29.34 -4.28
CA MET A 171 9.63 -30.57 -4.05
C MET A 171 10.94 -30.18 -3.33
N PHE A 172 10.92 -30.16 -2.01
CA PHE A 172 12.14 -30.00 -1.22
C PHE A 172 12.07 -30.87 0.03
N ASN A 173 12.07 -32.19 -0.17
CA ASN A 173 12.88 -33.09 0.66
C ASN A 173 12.86 -34.52 0.09
N SER A 174 13.83 -34.82 -0.75
CA SER A 174 14.24 -36.19 -1.09
C SER A 174 15.76 -36.23 -1.05
N MET A 175 16.35 -35.99 0.12
CA MET A 175 17.67 -36.51 0.51
C MET A 175 17.98 -36.04 1.93
N SER A 176 17.65 -36.90 2.90
CA SER A 176 18.61 -37.36 3.91
C SER A 176 17.86 -38.01 5.08
N SER A 177 18.42 -39.14 5.52
CA SER A 177 18.28 -39.69 6.87
C SER A 177 17.03 -40.53 7.16
N SER A 178 17.08 -41.80 6.76
CA SER A 178 16.40 -42.89 7.47
C SER A 178 17.15 -43.19 8.78
N PRO A 179 16.45 -43.24 9.93
CA PRO A 179 16.77 -44.20 10.98
C PRO A 179 15.58 -45.12 11.20
N SER A 180 15.73 -46.36 10.72
CA SER A 180 14.82 -47.48 10.93
C SER A 180 14.68 -47.78 12.42
N ARG A 181 13.51 -47.44 12.97
CA ARG A 181 13.08 -47.78 14.33
C ARG A 181 12.49 -49.20 14.32
N PHE A 182 13.35 -50.21 14.50
CA PHE A 182 12.94 -51.62 14.63
C PHE A 182 12.46 -51.91 16.07
N ARG A 183 11.19 -52.34 16.19
CA ARG A 183 10.48 -52.70 17.43
C ARG A 183 11.16 -53.86 18.17
N ARG A 184 11.33 -53.73 19.48
CA ARG A 184 11.49 -54.85 20.41
C ARG A 184 10.14 -55.51 20.68
N SER A 185 10.08 -56.84 20.55
CA SER A 185 9.39 -57.72 21.51
C SER A 185 9.62 -59.19 21.15
N ARG A 186 10.28 -59.96 22.03
CA ARG A 186 9.74 -61.15 22.73
C ARG A 186 10.86 -62.14 23.18
N ALA A 187 10.85 -62.38 24.50
CA ALA A 187 11.17 -63.59 25.28
C ALA A 187 12.54 -64.32 25.23
N LEU A 188 13.09 -64.44 26.46
CA LEU A 188 13.85 -65.52 27.10
C LEU A 188 14.40 -66.69 26.26
N SER A 189 15.72 -66.89 26.31
CA SER A 189 16.39 -68.00 27.05
C SER A 189 17.91 -67.98 26.81
N THR A 190 18.67 -68.07 27.90
CA THR A 190 20.12 -68.41 28.01
C THR A 190 20.32 -69.94 27.86
N PRO A 191 21.53 -70.53 28.02
CA PRO A 191 22.92 -70.02 27.96
C PRO A 191 23.81 -70.89 27.03
N GLY A 192 25.09 -70.56 26.85
CA GLY A 192 26.04 -71.55 26.33
C GLY A 192 27.42 -71.04 25.95
N SER A 193 28.36 -71.22 26.88
CA SER A 193 29.79 -71.56 26.64
C SER A 193 30.68 -70.61 25.83
N ASP A 194 31.50 -69.86 26.57
CA ASP A 194 32.94 -69.68 26.31
C ASP A 194 33.62 -71.05 26.03
N PRO A 195 34.73 -71.14 25.26
CA PRO A 195 35.97 -70.49 25.71
C PRO A 195 36.99 -70.05 24.64
N SER A 196 37.89 -69.14 25.06
CA SER A 196 39.32 -68.99 24.71
C SER A 196 39.82 -69.51 23.35
N THR A 197 40.63 -68.74 22.60
CA THR A 197 42.10 -68.89 22.62
C THR A 197 42.80 -67.76 21.83
N LEU A 198 43.67 -67.03 22.55
CA LEU A 198 45.01 -66.52 22.17
C LEU A 198 45.34 -66.29 20.68
N ARG A 199 45.68 -65.04 20.32
CA ARG A 199 47.03 -64.76 19.77
C ARG A 199 47.41 -63.28 19.81
N ALA A 200 48.60 -63.07 20.34
CA ALA A 200 49.34 -61.80 20.42
C ALA A 200 49.89 -61.35 19.06
N ALA A 201 50.04 -60.03 18.89
CA ALA A 201 51.24 -59.40 18.31
C ALA A 201 51.11 -57.86 18.41
N SER A 202 51.93 -57.27 19.27
CA SER A 202 52.12 -55.82 19.43
C SER A 202 53.59 -55.49 19.18
N ILE A 203 53.90 -54.70 18.14
CA ILE A 203 55.12 -53.90 17.85
C ILE A 203 54.70 -52.86 16.77
N PRO A 204 55.26 -51.63 16.60
CA PRO A 204 56.37 -50.90 17.27
C PRO A 204 55.90 -49.57 17.94
N THR A 205 56.68 -48.74 18.65
CA THR A 205 57.89 -48.00 18.21
C THR A 205 58.52 -47.25 19.38
N SER A 206 59.83 -47.43 19.62
CA SER A 206 60.88 -46.41 19.89
C SER A 206 62.15 -47.10 20.36
#